data_AF-A0A7C1V1B4-F1
#
_entry.id   AF-A0A7C1V1B4-F1
#
_cell.length_a   1.000
_cell.length_b   1.000
_cell.length_c   1.000
_cell.angle_alpha   90.00
_cell.angle_beta   90.00
_cell.angle_gamma   90.00
#
_symmetry.space_group_name_H-M   'P 1'
#
loop_
_entity.id
_entity.type
_entity.pdbx_description
1 polymer ?
#
loop_
_entity_poly.entity_id
_entity_poly.type
_entity_poly.pdbx_seq_one_letter_code
_entity_poly.pdbx_strand_id
1 'polypeptide(L)' 'MVRVCVCFKCKTYHVIHTHNFVSNKELESFRHKHKLHTIQIVNINELKPKNKFDTIYIEAD' A
#
# COMPACT_ATOMS: atom_id res chain seq x y z
N MET A 1 -1.40 0.25 -15.16
CA MET A 1 -2.10 0.78 -13.98
C MET A 1 -1.52 0.12 -12.75
N VAL A 2 -0.81 0.86 -11.89
CA VAL A 2 -0.14 0.30 -10.70
C VAL A 2 -1.10 0.40 -9.51
N ARG A 3 -1.48 -0.75 -8.95
CA ARG A 3 -2.31 -0.84 -7.75
C ARG A 3 -1.42 -0.95 -6.52
N VAL A 4 -1.89 -0.37 -5.42
CA VAL A 4 -1.19 -0.38 -4.14
C VAL A 4 -2.17 -0.76 -3.05
N CYS A 5 -1.73 -1.58 -2.10
CA CYS A 5 -2.47 -1.88 -0.89
C CYS A 5 -1.98 -0.91 0.18
N VAL A 6 -2.86 -0.03 0.64
CA VAL A 6 -2.56 0.97 1.66
C VAL A 6 -3.12 0.54 3.00
N CYS A 7 -2.40 0.85 4.06
CA CYS A 7 -2.83 0.69 5.44
C CYS A 7 -2.94 2.08 6.07
N PHE A 8 -4.16 2.59 6.19
CA PHE A 8 -4.42 3.94 6.70
C PHE A 8 -3.95 4.14 8.14
N LYS A 9 -4.12 3.12 8.97
CA LYS A 9 -3.67 3.14 10.38
C LYS A 9 -2.14 3.23 10.53
N CYS A 10 -1.39 2.65 9.59
CA CYS A 10 0.08 2.70 9.60
C CYS A 10 0.63 3.79 8.70
N LYS A 11 -0.22 4.42 7.88
CA LYS A 11 0.16 5.37 6.84
C LYS A 11 1.18 4.76 5.87
N THR A 12 1.14 3.45 5.62
CA THR A 12 2.08 2.75 4.73
C THR A 12 1.35 2.15 3.54
N TYR A 13 2.07 1.91 2.43
CA TYR A 13 1.53 1.17 1.29
C TYR A 13 2.49 0.12 0.76
N HIS A 14 1.95 -0.91 0.12
CA HIS A 14 2.67 -1.95 -0.59
C HIS A 14 2.23 -2.00 -2.05
N VAL A 15 3.19 -2.02 -2.97
CA VAL A 15 2.92 -2.04 -4.41
C VAL A 15 2.54 -3.45 -4.86
N ILE A 16 1.40 -3.56 -5.55
CA ILE A 16 0.92 -4.84 -6.06
C ILE A 16 1.50 -5.05 -7.46
N HIS A 17 2.54 -5.87 -7.56
CA HIS A 17 3.07 -6.33 -8.84
C HIS A 17 2.39 -7.65 -9.24
N THR A 18 1.41 -7.58 -10.13
CA THR A 18 0.63 -8.75 -10.59
C THR A 18 1.46 -9.79 -11.35
N HIS A 19 2.63 -9.42 -11.87
CA HIS A 19 3.50 -10.29 -12.67
C HIS A 19 4.66 -10.89 -11.87
N ASN A 20 4.77 -10.59 -10.57
CA ASN A 20 5.88 -11.05 -9.75
C ASN A 20 5.38 -11.87 -8.55
N PHE A 21 5.65 -13.18 -8.57
CA PHE A 21 5.25 -14.10 -7.51
C PHE A 21 5.82 -13.69 -6.13
N VAL A 22 7.03 -13.12 -6.11
CA VAL A 22 7.68 -12.63 -4.89
C VAL A 22 6.87 -11.50 -4.26
N SER A 23 6.41 -10.54 -5.08
CA SER A 23 5.57 -9.44 -4.61
C SER A 23 4.21 -9.90 -4.10
N ASN A 24 3.70 -11.03 -4.57
CA ASN A 24 2.43 -11.56 -4.07
C ASN A 24 2.58 -12.09 -2.62
N LYS A 25 3.71 -12.74 -2.31
CA LYS A 25 4.02 -13.20 -0.95
C LYS A 25 4.27 -12.04 0.02
N GLU A 26 4.91 -10.97 -0.46
CA GLU A 26 5.08 -9.75 0.32
C GLU A 26 3.76 -9.03 0.57
N LEU A 27 2.86 -9.01 -0.42
CA LEU A 27 1.50 -8.48 -0.27
C LEU A 27 0.70 -9.29 0.75
N GLU A 28 0.76 -10.62 0.71
CA GLU A 28 0.11 -11.47 1.73
C GLU A 28 0.69 -11.21 3.12
N SER A 29 2.01 -11.05 3.23
CA SER A 29 2.68 -10.72 4.49
C SER A 29 2.26 -9.33 5.01
N PHE A 30 2.12 -8.35 4.11
CA PHE A 30 1.61 -7.02 4.42
C PHE A 30 0.16 -7.09 4.92
N ARG A 31 -0.72 -7.81 4.22
CA ARG A 31 -2.11 -8.04 4.64
C ARG A 31 -2.19 -8.76 5.97
N HIS A 32 -1.33 -9.73 6.22
CA HIS A 32 -1.31 -10.47 7.49
C HIS A 32 -0.87 -9.57 8.65
N LYS A 33 0.22 -8.81 8.47
CA LYS A 33 0.73 -7.86 9.47
C LYS A 33 -0.27 -6.74 9.76
N HIS A 34 -1.03 -6.33 8.75
CA HIS A 34 -2.04 -5.27 8.85
C HIS A 34 -3.48 -5.79 8.89
N LYS A 35 -3.70 -7.07 9.22
CA LYS A 35 -5.04 -7.71 9.22
C LYS A 35 -6.04 -7.02 10.16
N LEU A 36 -5.54 -6.39 11.23
CA LEU A 36 -6.35 -5.65 12.21
C LEU A 36 -6.48 -4.16 11.87
N HIS A 37 -5.95 -3.73 10.73
CA HIS A 37 -5.95 -2.35 10.30
C HIS A 37 -6.89 -2.16 9.10
N THR A 38 -7.36 -0.93 8.92
CA THR A 38 -8.08 -0.55 7.72
C THR A 38 -7.09 -0.53 6.56
N ILE A 39 -7.12 -1.60 5.77
CA ILE A 39 -6.38 -1.72 4.52
C ILE A 39 -7.32 -1.55 3.33
N GLN A 40 -6.85 -0.87 2.28
CA GLN A 40 -7.62 -0.66 1.06
C GLN A 40 -6.72 -0.78 -0.15
N ILE A 41 -7.27 -1.20 -1.28
CA ILE A 41 -6.54 -1.24 -2.55
C ILE A 41 -6.97 -0.03 -3.35
N VAL A 42 -6.02 0.84 -3.67
CA VAL A 42 -6.25 2.05 -4.46
C VAL A 42 -5.23 2.10 -5.59
N ASN A 43 -5.38 3.02 -6.54
CA ASN A 43 -4.32 3.27 -7.50
C ASN A 43 -3.21 4.07 -6.86
N ILE A 44 -1.96 3.81 -7.28
CA ILE A 44 -0.82 4.62 -6.83
C ILE A 44 -1.01 6.11 -7.16
N ASN A 45 -1.74 6.42 -8.23
CA ASN A 45 -2.06 7.79 -8.64
C ASN A 45 -3.08 8.50 -7.73
N GLU A 46 -3.87 7.73 -6.97
CA GLU A 46 -4.80 8.26 -5.98
C GLU A 46 -4.09 8.57 -4.65
N LEU A 47 -2.91 7.97 -4.43
CA LEU A 47 -2.02 8.40 -3.37
C LEU A 47 -1.34 9.70 -3.78
N LYS A 48 -1.61 10.75 -3.02
CA LYS A 48 -0.78 11.96 -2.95
C LYS A 48 0.37 11.76 -1.95
N PRO A 49 1.56 11.29 -2.38
CA PRO A 49 2.71 11.23 -1.49
C PRO A 49 3.06 12.65 -1.04
N LYS A 50 3.40 12.81 0.25
CA LYS A 50 3.90 14.10 0.77
C LYS A 50 5.34 14.38 0.28
N ASN A 51 6.05 13.37 -0.20
CA ASN A 51 7.41 13.45 -0.74
C ASN A 51 7.67 12.37 -1.81
N LYS A 52 8.46 12.68 -2.85
CA LYS A 52 8.79 11.75 -3.98
C LYS A 52 9.47 10.44 -3.57
N PHE A 53 9.94 10.34 -2.33
CA PHE A 53 10.69 9.20 -1.79
C PHE A 53 10.02 8.53 -0.58
N ASP A 54 8.85 9.01 -0.14
CA ASP A 54 8.18 8.52 1.06
C ASP A 54 7.26 7.34 0.72
N THR A 55 7.53 6.18 1.32
CA THR A 55 6.60 5.04 1.38
C THR A 55 5.44 5.28 2.36
N ILE A 56 5.34 6.50 2.88
CA ILE A 56 4.33 6.94 3.85
C ILE A 56 3.24 7.76 3.13
N TYR A 57 2.00 7.27 3.15
CA TYR A 57 0.82 8.02 2.68
C TYR A 57 0.07 8.62 3.87
N ILE A 58 -0.12 9.94 3.86
CA ILE A 58 -0.86 10.65 4.90
C ILE A 58 -2.25 10.94 4.34
N GLU A 59 -3.29 10.41 4.99
CA GLU A 59 -4.68 10.82 4.76
C GLU A 59 -4.77 12.36 4.86
N ALA A 60 -5.38 13.00 3.87
CA ALA A 60 -5.72 14.41 3.94
C ALA A 60 -7.00 14.57 4.78
N ASP A 61 -6.96 15.50 5.73
CA ASP A 61 -8.10 15.95 6.54
C ASP A 61 -9.26 16.47 5.66
#